data_AF-A0A077WS08-F1
#
_entry.id   AF-A0A077WS08-F1
#
_cell.length_a   1.000
_cell.length_b   1.000
_cell.length_c   1.000
_cell.angle_alpha   90.00
_cell.angle_beta   90.00
_cell.angle_gamma   90.00
#
_symmetry.space_group_name_H-M   'P 1'
#
loop_
_entity.id
_entity.type
_entity.pdbx_description
1 polymer ?
#
loop_
_entity_poly.entity_id
_entity_poly.type
_entity_poly.pdbx_seq_one_letter_code
_entity_poly.pdbx_strand_id
1 'polypeptide(L)'
;MTRRRQRTKSATKRHRKGASAASKKIAEINDALKENDIAALRHLGRTMGGFLNDSIRRKAWRALLAYENIHQTIHDKHKDESQVALDVARSFNTFPKDIKPKTKNQLRSKLQSVIVHVLRTYPDLHYYQGFHDIASVFSLVFNEKDAGILMENVALFFIRYPFFFTFIRP
;
A
#
# COMPACT_ATOMS: atom_id res chain seq x y z
N MET A 1 34.87 6.21 -37.83
CA MET A 1 34.03 5.22 -37.11
C MET A 1 34.48 5.10 -35.64
N THR A 2 34.01 5.93 -34.69
CA THR A 2 34.53 5.81 -33.29
C THR A 2 33.65 6.37 -32.16
N ARG A 3 32.31 6.43 -32.30
CA ARG A 3 31.42 6.92 -31.22
C ARG A 3 30.61 5.86 -30.46
N ARG A 4 30.60 4.59 -30.91
CA ARG A 4 29.72 3.54 -30.36
C ARG A 4 30.25 2.84 -29.10
N ARG A 5 31.58 2.76 -28.90
CA ARG A 5 32.24 2.03 -27.79
C ARG A 5 32.30 2.77 -26.45
N GLN A 6 32.23 4.10 -26.43
CA GLN A 6 32.29 4.89 -25.18
C GLN A 6 30.92 5.01 -24.48
N ARG A 7 29.82 5.07 -25.25
CA ARG A 7 28.45 5.13 -24.71
C ARG A 7 28.06 3.88 -23.90
N THR A 8 28.52 2.69 -24.33
CA THR A 8 28.21 1.43 -23.66
C THR A 8 28.92 1.30 -22.31
N LYS A 9 30.23 1.61 -22.22
CA LYS A 9 30.99 1.57 -20.96
C LYS A 9 30.45 2.53 -19.88
N SER A 10 30.02 3.72 -20.29
CA SER A 10 29.44 4.73 -19.38
C SER A 10 28.08 4.27 -18.81
N ALA A 11 27.23 3.66 -19.65
CA ALA A 11 25.95 3.10 -19.22
C ALA A 11 26.13 1.94 -18.23
N THR A 12 27.08 1.03 -18.48
CA THR A 12 27.40 -0.08 -17.58
C THR A 12 27.91 0.40 -16.22
N LYS A 13 28.77 1.44 -16.19
CA LYS A 13 29.28 2.02 -14.94
C LYS A 13 28.18 2.70 -14.11
N ARG A 14 27.26 3.43 -14.76
CA ARG A 14 26.08 4.04 -14.09
C ARG A 14 25.15 2.98 -13.52
N HIS A 15 24.86 1.91 -14.27
CA HIS A 15 24.00 0.83 -13.79
C HIS A 15 24.61 0.10 -12.58
N ARG A 16 25.91 -0.21 -12.60
CA ARG A 16 26.61 -0.81 -11.45
C ARG A 16 26.61 0.10 -10.21
N LYS A 17 26.81 1.41 -10.39
CA LYS A 17 26.75 2.38 -9.28
C LYS A 17 25.33 2.46 -8.70
N GLY A 18 24.30 2.44 -9.54
CA GLY A 18 22.90 2.42 -9.10
C GLY A 18 22.52 1.15 -8.35
N ALA A 19 22.95 -0.02 -8.84
CA ALA A 19 22.75 -1.29 -8.15
C ALA A 19 23.47 -1.32 -6.78
N SER A 20 24.71 -0.82 -6.72
CA SER A 20 25.46 -0.70 -5.46
C SER A 20 24.78 0.23 -4.45
N ALA A 21 24.26 1.38 -4.90
CA ALA A 21 23.52 2.30 -4.03
C ALA A 21 22.19 1.68 -3.53
N ALA A 22 21.47 0.96 -4.39
CA ALA A 22 20.24 0.26 -3.99
C ALA A 22 20.53 -0.82 -2.94
N SER A 23 21.57 -1.63 -3.13
CA SER A 23 21.97 -2.65 -2.15
C SER A 23 22.36 -2.04 -0.80
N LYS A 24 23.09 -0.92 -0.81
CA LYS A 24 23.44 -0.19 0.43
C LYS A 24 22.19 0.30 1.16
N LYS A 25 21.26 0.93 0.43
CA LYS A 25 20.00 1.42 1.01
C LYS A 25 19.14 0.28 1.57
N ILE A 26 19.12 -0.87 0.91
CA ILE A 26 18.42 -2.07 1.43
C ILE A 26 19.04 -2.52 2.76
N ALA A 27 20.37 -2.51 2.89
CA ALA A 27 21.04 -2.83 4.14
C ALA A 27 20.63 -1.86 5.26
N GLU A 28 20.73 -0.55 5.01
CA GLU A 28 20.33 0.50 5.95
C GLU A 28 18.86 0.35 6.41
N ILE A 29 17.94 0.02 5.49
CA ILE A 29 16.53 -0.22 5.84
C ILE A 29 16.38 -1.48 6.71
N ASN A 30 17.10 -2.57 6.39
CA ASN A 30 17.01 -3.79 7.20
C ASN A 30 17.61 -3.59 8.58
N ASP A 31 18.67 -2.79 8.73
CA ASP A 31 19.26 -2.51 10.03
C ASP A 31 18.34 -1.65 10.89
N ALA A 32 17.73 -0.60 10.33
CA ALA A 32 16.68 0.17 11.00
C ALA A 32 15.48 -0.71 11.43
N LEU A 33 15.10 -1.70 10.62
CA LEU A 33 14.04 -2.65 10.97
C LEU A 33 14.42 -3.58 12.13
N LYS A 34 15.68 -4.04 12.21
CA LYS A 34 16.16 -4.89 13.31
C LYS A 34 16.22 -4.13 14.62
N GLU A 35 16.66 -2.88 14.56
CA GLU A 35 16.80 -1.99 15.72
C GLU A 35 15.47 -1.34 16.14
N ASN A 36 14.40 -1.58 15.39
CA ASN A 36 13.10 -0.91 15.54
C ASN A 36 13.21 0.62 15.49
N ASP A 37 14.17 1.14 14.72
CA ASP A 37 14.39 2.58 14.54
C ASP A 37 13.38 3.13 13.52
N ILE A 38 12.19 3.47 14.03
CA ILE A 38 11.09 4.05 13.27
C ILE A 38 11.49 5.41 12.67
N ALA A 39 12.36 6.18 13.32
CA ALA A 39 12.77 7.49 12.83
C ALA A 39 13.66 7.36 11.59
N ALA A 40 14.67 6.48 11.64
CA ALA A 40 15.50 6.16 10.49
C ALA A 40 14.67 5.56 9.35
N LEU A 41 13.74 4.65 9.65
CA LEU A 41 12.88 4.05 8.64
C LEU A 41 12.02 5.09 7.91
N ARG A 42 11.45 6.06 8.63
CA ARG A 42 10.73 7.20 8.06
C ARG A 42 11.64 8.09 7.21
N HIS A 43 12.86 8.37 7.67
CA HIS A 43 13.83 9.15 6.91
C HIS A 43 14.18 8.46 5.58
N LEU A 44 14.59 7.18 5.64
CA LEU A 44 14.96 6.37 4.48
C LEU A 44 13.80 6.25 3.47
N GLY A 45 12.56 6.13 3.95
CA GLY A 45 11.36 6.12 3.10
C GLY A 45 11.11 7.41 2.32
N ARG A 46 11.56 8.57 2.81
CA ARG A 46 11.43 9.88 2.13
C ARG A 46 12.57 10.20 1.17
N THR A 47 13.72 9.55 1.32
CA THR A 47 14.84 9.73 0.39
C THR A 47 14.52 9.13 -1.00
N MET A 48 15.26 9.56 -2.02
CA MET A 48 15.07 9.16 -3.42
C MET A 48 14.85 7.65 -3.59
N GLY A 49 13.79 7.28 -4.33
CA GLY A 49 13.40 5.89 -4.59
C GLY A 49 12.63 5.20 -3.45
N GLY A 50 12.45 5.87 -2.30
CA GLY A 50 11.70 5.34 -1.16
C GLY A 50 12.16 3.95 -0.74
N PHE A 51 11.21 3.04 -0.52
CA PHE A 51 11.47 1.64 -0.14
C PHE A 51 11.83 0.70 -1.29
N LEU A 52 12.12 1.22 -2.49
CA LEU A 52 12.69 0.51 -3.65
C LEU A 52 11.82 -0.58 -4.31
N ASN A 53 11.36 -1.58 -3.56
CA ASN A 53 10.58 -2.71 -4.07
C ASN A 53 9.57 -3.23 -3.04
N ASP A 54 8.66 -4.09 -3.48
CA ASP A 54 7.54 -4.54 -2.64
C ASP A 54 7.98 -5.44 -1.48
N SER A 55 9.10 -6.16 -1.63
CA SER A 55 9.66 -6.98 -0.55
C SER A 55 10.07 -6.12 0.65
N ILE A 56 10.74 -4.99 0.37
CA ILE A 56 11.13 -4.04 1.41
C ILE A 56 9.93 -3.22 1.90
N ARG A 57 9.02 -2.79 1.01
CA ARG A 57 7.78 -2.12 1.41
C ARG A 57 6.97 -2.96 2.39
N ARG A 58 6.81 -4.26 2.16
CA ARG A 58 6.07 -5.14 3.08
C ARG A 58 6.64 -5.14 4.49
N LYS A 59 7.97 -5.17 4.63
CA LYS A 59 8.62 -5.11 5.94
C LYS A 59 8.49 -3.73 6.58
N ALA A 60 8.85 -2.69 5.83
CA ALA A 60 8.85 -1.32 6.30
C ALA A 60 7.46 -0.84 6.71
N TRP A 61 6.45 -1.05 5.88
CA TRP A 61 5.09 -0.60 6.16
C TRP A 61 4.46 -1.34 7.33
N ARG A 62 4.76 -2.64 7.51
CA ARG A 62 4.35 -3.34 8.74
C ARG A 62 4.95 -2.66 9.97
N ALA A 63 6.24 -2.37 9.99
CA ALA A 63 6.85 -1.66 11.12
C ALA A 63 6.27 -0.24 11.33
N LEU A 64 5.89 0.45 10.25
CA LEU A 64 5.36 1.82 10.32
C LEU A 64 3.86 1.90 10.68
N LEU A 65 3.08 0.87 10.36
CA LEU A 65 1.62 0.89 10.42
C LEU A 65 1.03 -0.18 11.35
N ALA A 66 1.79 -1.21 11.75
CA ALA A 66 1.30 -2.21 12.68
C ALA A 66 1.28 -1.62 14.09
N TYR A 67 0.12 -1.11 14.47
CA TYR A 67 -0.26 -0.98 15.87
C TYR A 67 -0.90 -2.30 16.33
N GLU A 68 -0.87 -2.58 17.64
CA GLU A 68 -1.40 -3.81 18.21
C GLU A 68 -2.81 -4.09 17.70
N ASN A 69 -2.96 -5.21 16.99
CA ASN A 69 -4.26 -5.69 16.55
C ASN A 69 -5.07 -6.08 17.76
N ILE A 70 -5.98 -5.21 18.17
CA ILE A 70 -7.05 -5.61 19.07
C ILE A 70 -7.96 -6.50 18.22
N HIS A 71 -8.09 -7.77 18.61
CA HIS A 71 -9.01 -8.69 17.95
C HIS A 71 -10.43 -8.14 18.06
N GLN A 72 -10.93 -7.53 16.99
CA GLN A 72 -12.30 -7.08 16.89
C GLN A 72 -13.15 -8.16 16.21
N THR A 73 -14.38 -8.29 16.68
CA THR A 73 -15.36 -9.19 16.11
C THR A 73 -15.80 -8.66 14.74
N ILE A 74 -15.88 -9.54 13.74
CA ILE A 74 -16.44 -9.19 12.44
C ILE A 74 -17.96 -9.10 12.58
N HIS A 75 -18.52 -7.93 12.28
CA HIS A 75 -19.96 -7.68 12.32
C HIS A 75 -20.66 -8.13 11.03
N ASP A 76 -21.99 -8.03 11.04
CA ASP A 76 -22.85 -8.28 9.89
C ASP A 76 -22.56 -7.33 8.72
N LYS A 77 -23.29 -7.56 7.62
CA LYS A 77 -23.17 -6.78 6.39
C LYS A 77 -23.20 -5.27 6.65
N HIS A 78 -22.20 -4.55 6.15
CA HIS A 78 -22.14 -3.09 6.28
C HIS A 78 -23.06 -2.39 5.28
N LYS A 79 -23.64 -1.25 5.68
CA LYS A 79 -24.60 -0.47 4.85
C LYS A 79 -24.03 0.00 3.51
N ASP A 80 -22.71 0.24 3.46
CA ASP A 80 -22.04 0.82 2.29
C ASP A 80 -21.45 -0.22 1.30
N GLU A 81 -21.64 -1.53 1.53
CA GLU A 81 -21.03 -2.56 0.68
C GLU A 81 -21.44 -2.48 -0.81
N SER A 82 -22.65 -1.97 -1.10
CA SER A 82 -23.10 -1.73 -2.47
C SER A 82 -22.26 -0.65 -3.18
N GLN A 83 -21.95 0.44 -2.48
CA GLN A 83 -21.10 1.51 -3.00
C GLN A 83 -19.67 1.01 -3.23
N VAL A 84 -19.14 0.20 -2.31
CA VAL A 84 -17.83 -0.44 -2.46
C VAL A 84 -17.79 -1.29 -3.73
N ALA A 85 -18.80 -2.11 -3.99
CA ALA A 85 -18.85 -2.96 -5.19
C ALA A 85 -18.81 -2.13 -6.48
N LEU A 86 -19.53 -1.00 -6.54
CA LEU A 86 -19.52 -0.10 -7.69
C LEU A 86 -18.15 0.53 -7.93
N ASP A 87 -17.47 0.99 -6.88
CA ASP A 87 -16.14 1.61 -6.97
C ASP A 87 -15.05 0.59 -7.33
N VAL A 88 -15.10 -0.61 -6.74
CA VAL A 88 -14.18 -1.70 -7.07
C VAL A 88 -14.31 -2.13 -8.54
N ALA A 89 -15.54 -2.15 -9.09
CA ALA A 89 -15.77 -2.44 -10.49
C ALA A 89 -15.11 -1.43 -11.46
N ARG A 90 -14.82 -0.20 -10.99
CA ARG A 90 -14.08 0.83 -11.73
C ARG A 90 -12.58 0.85 -11.43
N SER A 91 -12.10 0.03 -10.50
CA SER A 91 -10.69 -0.04 -10.10
C SER A 91 -9.82 -0.85 -11.09
N PHE A 92 -8.50 -0.63 -11.03
CA PHE A 92 -7.48 -1.30 -11.85
C PHE A 92 -7.66 -1.16 -13.36
N ASN A 93 -8.17 -0.01 -13.82
CA ASN A 93 -8.30 0.29 -15.25
C ASN A 93 -7.00 0.85 -15.85
N THR A 94 -6.27 1.67 -15.09
CA THR A 94 -5.06 2.37 -15.57
C THR A 94 -3.76 1.68 -15.14
N PHE A 95 -3.78 1.03 -13.98
CA PHE A 95 -2.63 0.35 -13.40
C PHE A 95 -3.10 -0.89 -12.61
N PRO A 96 -2.34 -2.01 -12.62
CA PRO A 96 -1.15 -2.26 -13.43
C PRO A 96 -1.45 -2.38 -14.93
N LYS A 97 -0.47 -2.04 -15.78
CA LYS A 97 -0.63 -2.12 -17.25
C LYS A 97 -0.69 -3.58 -17.70
N ASP A 98 -1.43 -3.83 -18.78
CA ASP A 98 -1.45 -5.11 -19.51
C ASP A 98 -1.85 -6.34 -18.67
N ILE A 99 -2.63 -6.14 -17.61
CA ILE A 99 -3.13 -7.25 -16.78
C ILE A 99 -4.22 -8.03 -17.50
N LYS A 100 -4.15 -9.35 -17.43
CA LYS A 100 -5.20 -10.23 -17.97
C LYS A 100 -6.52 -9.99 -17.24
N PRO A 101 -7.68 -10.11 -17.92
CA PRO A 101 -9.00 -9.92 -17.29
C PRO A 101 -9.21 -10.78 -16.03
N LYS A 102 -8.73 -12.03 -16.04
CA LYS A 102 -8.77 -12.93 -14.87
C LYS A 102 -8.03 -12.35 -13.67
N THR A 103 -6.79 -11.87 -13.86
CA THR A 103 -5.98 -11.26 -12.79
C THR A 103 -6.60 -9.96 -12.29
N LYS A 104 -7.16 -9.15 -13.20
CA LYS A 104 -7.91 -7.94 -12.84
C LYS A 104 -9.09 -8.25 -11.94
N ASN A 105 -9.87 -9.28 -12.28
CA ASN A 105 -11.01 -9.71 -11.45
C ASN A 105 -10.55 -10.24 -10.08
N GLN A 106 -9.44 -11.00 -10.03
CA GLN A 106 -8.86 -11.44 -8.75
C GLN A 106 -8.42 -10.26 -7.86
N LEU A 107 -7.78 -9.24 -8.44
CA LEU A 107 -7.40 -8.03 -7.71
C LEU A 107 -8.62 -7.26 -7.20
N ARG A 108 -9.69 -7.19 -7.99
CA ARG A 108 -10.96 -6.58 -7.59
C ARG A 108 -11.64 -7.34 -6.45
N SER A 109 -11.74 -8.67 -6.55
CA SER A 109 -12.30 -9.50 -5.48
C SER A 109 -11.52 -9.32 -4.18
N LYS A 110 -10.19 -9.32 -4.27
CA LYS A 110 -9.32 -9.06 -3.12
C LYS A 110 -9.53 -7.65 -2.55
N LEU A 111 -9.56 -6.63 -3.39
CA LEU A 111 -9.79 -5.24 -2.96
C LEU A 111 -11.13 -5.09 -2.24
N GLN A 112 -12.20 -5.71 -2.77
CA GLN A 112 -13.50 -5.74 -2.12
C GLN A 112 -13.42 -6.44 -0.76
N SER A 113 -12.79 -7.61 -0.67
CA SER A 113 -12.61 -8.34 0.60
C SER A 113 -11.90 -7.48 1.64
N VAL A 114 -10.81 -6.80 1.27
CA VAL A 114 -10.05 -5.90 2.16
C VAL A 114 -10.92 -4.76 2.68
N ILE A 115 -11.67 -4.07 1.81
CA ILE A 115 -12.49 -2.92 2.23
C ILE A 115 -13.66 -3.38 3.10
N VAL A 116 -14.35 -4.46 2.70
CA VAL A 116 -15.48 -5.01 3.46
C VAL A 116 -15.02 -5.52 4.83
N HIS A 117 -13.83 -6.12 4.92
CA HIS A 117 -13.25 -6.52 6.19
C HIS A 117 -13.09 -5.33 7.14
N VAL A 118 -12.52 -4.21 6.69
CA VAL A 118 -12.41 -2.99 7.51
C VAL A 118 -13.78 -2.49 7.95
N LEU A 119 -14.73 -2.35 7.03
CA LEU A 119 -16.07 -1.82 7.35
C LEU A 119 -16.87 -2.72 8.30
N ARG A 120 -16.75 -4.05 8.17
CA ARG A 120 -17.41 -4.98 9.08
C ARG A 120 -16.70 -5.12 10.42
N THR A 121 -15.40 -4.86 10.47
CA THR A 121 -14.67 -4.82 11.75
C THR A 121 -15.03 -3.55 12.54
N TYR A 122 -15.27 -2.44 11.83
CA TYR A 122 -15.62 -1.15 12.42
C TYR A 122 -16.92 -0.59 11.80
N PRO A 123 -18.10 -1.08 12.23
CA PRO A 123 -19.39 -0.75 11.59
C PRO A 123 -19.82 0.73 11.70
N ASP A 124 -19.16 1.50 12.56
CA ASP A 124 -19.37 2.94 12.68
C ASP A 124 -18.65 3.74 11.59
N LEU A 125 -17.74 3.12 10.82
CA LEU A 125 -17.04 3.78 9.72
C LEU A 125 -17.97 3.96 8.51
N HIS A 126 -18.04 5.18 7.99
CA HIS A 126 -18.75 5.48 6.75
C HIS A 126 -17.81 5.42 5.54
N TYR A 127 -18.13 4.60 4.54
CA TYR A 127 -17.33 4.54 3.32
C TYR A 127 -17.42 5.85 2.53
N TYR A 128 -16.28 6.36 2.04
CA TYR A 128 -16.22 7.51 1.14
C TYR A 128 -15.55 7.14 -0.20
N GLN A 129 -16.00 7.79 -1.27
CA GLN A 129 -15.45 7.57 -2.60
C GLN A 129 -13.98 8.02 -2.65
N GLY A 130 -13.09 7.10 -2.99
CA GLY A 130 -11.62 7.28 -2.99
C GLY A 130 -10.90 6.40 -1.95
N PHE A 131 -11.61 5.85 -0.97
CA PHE A 131 -11.00 4.87 -0.05
C PHE A 131 -10.49 3.62 -0.80
N HIS A 132 -11.21 3.19 -1.84
CA HIS A 132 -10.78 2.08 -2.70
C HIS A 132 -9.45 2.35 -3.42
N ASP A 133 -9.13 3.59 -3.78
CA ASP A 133 -7.86 3.94 -4.42
C ASP A 133 -6.69 3.70 -3.46
N ILE A 134 -6.84 4.09 -2.19
CA ILE A 134 -5.85 3.83 -1.13
C ILE A 134 -5.71 2.32 -0.93
N ALA A 135 -6.82 1.62 -0.69
CA ALA A 135 -6.83 0.18 -0.45
C ALA A 135 -6.30 -0.64 -1.64
N SER A 136 -6.40 -0.12 -2.87
CA SER A 136 -5.85 -0.76 -4.07
C SER A 136 -4.32 -0.86 -4.02
N VAL A 137 -3.64 0.15 -3.45
CA VAL A 137 -2.18 0.13 -3.27
C VAL A 137 -1.76 -0.97 -2.29
N PHE A 138 -2.49 -1.12 -1.18
CA PHE A 138 -2.25 -2.20 -0.23
C PHE A 138 -2.52 -3.58 -0.85
N SER A 139 -3.59 -3.68 -1.64
CA SER A 139 -3.93 -4.91 -2.37
C SER A 139 -2.88 -5.31 -3.40
N LEU A 140 -2.07 -4.39 -3.91
CA LEU A 140 -0.96 -4.67 -4.82
C LEU A 140 0.33 -5.08 -4.07
N VAL A 141 0.54 -4.58 -2.85
CA VAL A 141 1.80 -4.79 -2.09
C VAL A 141 1.75 -6.01 -1.15
N PHE A 142 0.60 -6.27 -0.53
CA PHE A 142 0.39 -7.29 0.51
C PHE A 142 -0.45 -8.46 0.02
N ASN A 143 -0.56 -9.54 0.81
CA ASN A 143 -1.65 -10.51 0.63
C ASN A 143 -2.97 -9.94 1.19
N GLU A 144 -4.08 -10.65 1.02
CA GLU A 144 -5.41 -10.16 1.43
C GLU A 144 -5.50 -9.92 2.95
N LYS A 145 -5.05 -10.88 3.75
CA LYS A 145 -5.10 -10.80 5.22
C LYS A 145 -4.29 -9.63 5.76
N ASP A 146 -3.04 -9.49 5.32
CA ASP A 146 -2.17 -8.40 5.76
C ASP A 146 -2.68 -7.04 5.26
N ALA A 147 -3.23 -6.98 4.04
CA ALA A 147 -3.84 -5.76 3.53
C ALA A 147 -5.03 -5.33 4.38
N GLY A 148 -5.91 -6.27 4.76
CA GLY A 148 -7.03 -6.02 5.67
C GLY A 148 -6.57 -5.38 6.97
N ILE A 149 -5.70 -6.09 7.69
CA ILE A 149 -5.12 -5.65 8.98
C ILE A 149 -4.49 -4.26 8.89
N LEU A 150 -3.63 -4.03 7.89
CA LEU A 150 -2.96 -2.74 7.77
C LEU A 150 -3.94 -1.62 7.38
N MET A 151 -4.97 -1.94 6.59
CA MET A 151 -6.00 -0.98 6.21
C MET A 151 -6.92 -0.59 7.36
N GLU A 152 -7.14 -1.46 8.35
CA GLU A 152 -7.82 -1.08 9.60
C GLU A 152 -7.06 0.07 10.28
N ASN A 153 -5.76 -0.11 10.51
CA ASN A 153 -4.92 0.91 11.15
C ASN A 153 -4.90 2.22 10.34
N VAL A 154 -4.81 2.13 9.01
CA VAL A 154 -4.91 3.30 8.14
C VAL A 154 -6.25 4.00 8.34
N ALA A 155 -7.36 3.27 8.27
CA ALA A 155 -8.71 3.80 8.40
C ALA A 155 -8.93 4.52 9.75
N LEU A 156 -8.45 3.93 10.84
CA LEU A 156 -8.69 4.42 12.20
C LEU A 156 -7.78 5.55 12.64
N PHE A 157 -6.53 5.60 12.17
CA PHE A 157 -5.54 6.52 12.73
C PHE A 157 -5.05 7.58 11.75
N PHE A 158 -5.12 7.30 10.44
CA PHE A 158 -4.53 8.19 9.43
C PHE A 158 -5.57 8.93 8.59
N ILE A 159 -6.74 8.33 8.39
CA ILE A 159 -7.82 8.92 7.57
C ILE A 159 -9.16 8.95 8.29
N ARG A 160 -9.16 8.89 9.63
CA ARG A 160 -10.38 8.86 10.46
C ARG A 160 -11.29 10.07 10.27
N TYR A 161 -10.75 11.27 10.08
CA TYR A 161 -11.55 12.49 9.98
C TYR A 161 -12.57 12.48 8.82
N PRO A 162 -12.24 11.98 7.61
CA PRO A 162 -13.21 11.64 6.58
C PRO A 162 -14.36 10.71 6.98
N PHE A 163 -14.17 9.81 7.95
CA PHE A 163 -15.17 8.82 8.38
C PHE A 163 -16.20 9.35 9.39
N PHE A 164 -16.01 10.56 9.95
CA PHE A 164 -16.89 11.16 10.98
C PHE A 164 -17.69 12.38 10.52
N PHE A 165 -17.64 12.78 9.24
CA PHE A 165 -18.41 13.92 8.75
C PHE A 165 -19.84 13.53 8.36
N THR A 166 -20.73 13.40 9.34
CA THR A 166 -22.15 13.72 9.16
C THR A 166 -22.36 15.21 9.46
N PHE A 167 -22.58 15.98 8.38
CA PHE A 167 -23.28 17.27 8.34
C PHE A 167 -23.23 18.16 9.60
N ILE A 168 -22.29 19.10 9.63
CA ILE A 168 -22.62 20.44 10.13
C ILE A 168 -23.05 21.23 8.89
N ARG A 169 -24.37 21.36 8.68
CA ARG A 169 -24.92 22.44 7.85
C ARG A 169 -25.42 23.53 8.80
N PRO A 170 -25.19 24.81 8.45
CA PRO A 170 -25.68 25.97 9.20
C PRO A 170 -27.21 26.06 9.20
#